data_AF-A0A1H7RB63-F1
#
_entry.id   AF-A0A1H7RB63-F1
#
_cell.length_a   1.000
_cell.length_b   1.000
_cell.length_c   1.000
_cell.angle_alpha   90.00
_cell.angle_beta   90.00
_cell.angle_gamma   90.00
#
_symmetry.space_group_name_H-M   'P 1'
#
loop_
_entity.id
_entity.type
_entity.pdbx_description
1 polymer ?
#
loop_
_entity_poly.entity_id
_entity_poly.type
_entity_poly.pdbx_seq_one_letter_code
_entity_poly.pdbx_strand_id
1 'polypeptide(L)'
;MDDQLVPVAGATKDTRCPATAIDFDGQALTVTDGATGEHLRLAPASLYLYACHPFQGQRGRRRQSPQVRGLALLDADGLVLLDLPGEWPVSKAWRFSGRTGIPMVNASHTPSPKVRAALARRAPGWRRVHGLAARPRAWWHRPVAVGAGFAGLALMAYLASQGLWATWRALASVGRFLLDVLDIKWLAAAFSPALILLRPVTGRVYRWQVRRGRILGPPGGPYLKVERGVRLLVIQRGHVLADLSKGRVATLLHYRYDDLAGLLLLDADNRPLHHLPGPWDPGAAQRFAERHGIRMAAYRLSREEYLDLVGTCEEAIP
;
A
#
# COMPACT_ATOMS: atom_id res chain seq x y z
N MET A 1 -23.67 15.12 -24.27
CA MET A 1 -23.70 13.68 -23.92
C MET A 1 -22.48 13.45 -23.04
N ASP A 2 -22.62 12.81 -21.88
CA ASP A 2 -21.49 12.58 -20.97
C ASP A 2 -20.52 11.58 -21.61
N ASP A 3 -19.48 12.10 -22.26
CA ASP A 3 -18.46 11.30 -22.94
C ASP A 3 -17.41 10.71 -22.00
N GLN A 4 -17.45 11.14 -20.74
CA GLN A 4 -16.47 10.76 -19.74
C GLN A 4 -16.96 9.59 -18.89
N LEU A 5 -16.09 8.60 -18.68
CA LEU A 5 -16.31 7.56 -17.69
C LEU A 5 -15.72 8.03 -16.35
N VAL A 6 -16.56 8.05 -15.31
CA VAL A 6 -16.19 8.48 -13.96
C VAL A 6 -16.66 7.46 -12.92
N PRO A 7 -15.94 7.29 -11.79
CA PRO A 7 -16.41 6.47 -10.68
C PRO A 7 -17.61 7.14 -9.99
N VAL A 8 -18.48 6.33 -9.38
CA VAL A 8 -19.65 6.78 -8.63
C VAL A 8 -19.50 6.65 -7.13
N ALA A 9 -18.56 5.82 -6.66
CA ALA A 9 -18.24 5.68 -5.25
C ALA A 9 -16.77 5.30 -5.03
N GLY A 10 -16.36 5.23 -3.77
CA GLY A 10 -15.02 4.79 -3.38
C GLY A 10 -14.76 3.32 -3.70
N ALA A 11 -13.48 2.93 -3.66
CA ALA A 11 -13.05 1.54 -3.88
C ALA A 11 -13.65 0.55 -2.87
N THR A 12 -14.00 1.02 -1.67
CA THR A 12 -14.80 0.29 -0.67
C THR A 12 -15.91 1.20 -0.14
N LYS A 13 -16.92 0.61 0.53
CA LYS A 13 -18.09 1.32 1.08
C LYS A 13 -17.75 2.52 1.97
N ASP A 14 -16.62 2.47 2.67
CA ASP A 14 -16.21 3.51 3.64
C ASP A 14 -15.17 4.49 3.06
N THR A 15 -14.82 4.37 1.78
CA THR A 15 -13.82 5.23 1.13
C THR A 15 -14.47 6.31 0.29
N ARG A 16 -13.77 7.43 0.12
CA ARG A 16 -14.25 8.54 -0.71
C ARG A 16 -14.23 8.16 -2.18
N CYS A 17 -15.15 8.74 -2.95
CA CYS A 17 -15.13 8.64 -4.40
C CYS A 17 -13.84 9.30 -4.94
N PRO A 18 -13.07 8.61 -5.79
CA PRO A 18 -11.87 9.19 -6.39
C PRO A 18 -12.26 10.20 -7.47
N ALA A 19 -11.55 11.32 -7.52
CA ALA A 19 -11.67 12.32 -8.57
C ALA A 19 -10.89 11.89 -9.83
N THR A 20 -11.12 10.66 -10.31
CA THR A 20 -10.54 10.16 -11.57
C THR A 20 -11.55 10.21 -12.70
N ALA A 21 -11.09 10.48 -13.91
CA ALA A 21 -11.94 10.43 -15.07
C ALA A 21 -11.23 9.88 -16.30
N ILE A 22 -11.95 9.17 -17.15
CA ILE A 22 -11.42 8.56 -18.38
C ILE A 22 -12.17 9.15 -19.57
N ASP A 23 -11.42 9.64 -20.53
CA ASP A 23 -11.91 10.15 -21.81
C ASP A 23 -11.22 9.42 -22.98
N PHE A 24 -11.79 9.50 -24.17
CA PHE A 24 -11.25 8.90 -25.39
C PHE A 24 -11.26 9.90 -26.53
N ASP A 25 -10.08 10.17 -27.08
CA ASP A 25 -9.90 11.15 -28.17
C ASP A 25 -10.02 10.54 -29.58
N GLY A 26 -10.39 9.25 -29.68
CA GLY A 26 -10.44 8.50 -30.94
C GLY A 26 -9.21 7.62 -31.20
N GLN A 27 -8.09 7.88 -30.53
CA GLN A 27 -6.85 7.10 -30.67
C GLN A 27 -6.40 6.47 -29.35
N ALA A 28 -6.49 7.21 -28.25
CA ALA A 28 -6.00 6.80 -26.94
C ALA A 28 -6.96 7.23 -25.84
N LEU A 29 -6.93 6.48 -24.74
CA LEU A 29 -7.59 6.87 -23.51
C LEU A 29 -6.74 7.90 -22.79
N THR A 30 -7.39 8.97 -22.34
CA THR A 30 -6.79 9.94 -21.42
C THR A 30 -7.42 9.76 -20.04
N VAL A 31 -6.59 9.42 -19.06
CA VAL A 31 -7.00 9.32 -17.66
C VAL A 31 -6.54 10.57 -16.92
N THR A 32 -7.49 11.27 -16.33
CA THR A 32 -7.25 12.49 -15.56
C THR A 32 -7.40 12.18 -14.07
N ASP A 33 -6.37 12.50 -13.28
CA ASP A 33 -6.44 12.55 -11.82
C ASP A 33 -6.77 13.99 -11.39
N GLY A 34 -8.05 14.26 -11.14
CA GLY A 34 -8.52 15.57 -10.68
C GLY A 34 -8.02 15.98 -9.29
N ALA A 35 -7.42 15.07 -8.51
CA ALA A 35 -6.81 15.42 -7.23
C ALA A 35 -5.39 15.98 -7.38
N THR A 36 -4.63 15.54 -8.38
CA THR A 36 -3.26 15.97 -8.64
C THR A 36 -3.13 16.89 -9.85
N GLY A 37 -4.10 16.85 -10.77
CA GLY A 37 -4.03 17.46 -12.10
C GLY A 37 -3.21 16.65 -13.10
N GLU A 38 -2.79 15.42 -12.76
CA GLU A 38 -2.01 14.57 -13.68
C GLU A 38 -2.92 14.00 -14.77
N HIS A 39 -2.41 13.98 -16.01
CA HIS A 39 -3.06 13.36 -17.16
C HIS A 39 -2.16 12.27 -17.74
N LEU A 40 -2.73 11.09 -17.97
CA LEU A 40 -2.04 9.93 -18.54
C LEU A 40 -2.74 9.49 -19.82
N ARG A 41 -2.00 9.46 -20.93
CA ARG A 41 -2.49 9.01 -22.23
C ARG A 41 -1.98 7.60 -22.51
N LEU A 42 -2.89 6.66 -22.76
CA LEU A 42 -2.61 5.23 -22.90
C LEU A 42 -3.48 4.61 -24.00
N ALA A 43 -2.98 3.58 -24.67
CA ALA A 43 -3.75 2.78 -25.64
C ALA A 43 -3.91 1.34 -25.10
N PRO A 44 -4.84 1.09 -24.17
CA PRO A 44 -5.03 -0.26 -23.63
C PRO A 44 -5.74 -1.15 -24.63
N ALA A 45 -5.42 -2.45 -24.58
CA ALA A 45 -6.10 -3.46 -25.38
C ALA A 45 -7.43 -3.87 -24.76
N SER A 46 -7.61 -3.73 -23.44
CA SER A 46 -8.89 -4.01 -22.79
C SER A 46 -9.11 -3.26 -21.48
N LEU A 47 -10.39 -3.14 -21.10
CA LEU A 47 -10.84 -2.63 -19.80
C LEU A 47 -11.19 -3.81 -18.89
N TYR A 48 -10.73 -3.79 -17.65
CA TYR A 48 -10.94 -4.87 -16.68
C TYR A 48 -11.63 -4.34 -15.43
N LEU A 49 -12.95 -4.49 -15.38
CA LEU A 49 -13.77 -4.08 -14.25
C LEU A 49 -13.75 -5.17 -13.18
N TYR A 50 -13.33 -4.84 -11.97
CA TYR A 50 -13.08 -5.84 -10.93
C TYR A 50 -13.75 -5.55 -9.61
N ALA A 51 -14.03 -6.62 -8.87
CA ALA A 51 -14.44 -6.57 -7.48
C ALA A 51 -13.85 -7.77 -6.73
N CYS A 52 -12.99 -7.53 -5.74
CA CYS A 52 -12.33 -8.60 -4.99
C CYS A 52 -12.20 -8.28 -3.51
N HIS A 53 -12.23 -9.31 -2.66
CA HIS A 53 -11.82 -9.14 -1.27
C HIS A 53 -10.29 -9.14 -1.20
N PRO A 54 -9.69 -8.17 -0.49
CA PRO A 54 -8.23 -8.04 -0.42
C PRO A 54 -7.66 -9.34 0.15
N PHE A 55 -7.96 -9.75 1.38
CA PHE A 55 -7.56 -11.06 1.91
C PHE A 55 -8.52 -11.51 3.03
N GLN A 56 -8.71 -12.82 3.20
CA GLN A 56 -9.36 -13.38 4.39
C GLN A 56 -8.28 -13.90 5.34
N GLY A 57 -7.95 -13.14 6.38
CA GLY A 57 -7.05 -13.62 7.43
C GLY A 57 -7.67 -14.82 8.15
N GLN A 58 -6.96 -15.96 8.21
CA GLN A 58 -7.46 -17.20 8.84
C GLN A 58 -7.55 -17.12 10.38
N ARG A 59 -6.96 -16.12 11.03
CA ARG A 59 -6.93 -16.03 12.50
C ARG A 59 -7.60 -14.74 13.01
N GLY A 60 -8.78 -14.90 13.61
CA GLY A 60 -9.37 -13.94 14.52
C GLY A 60 -10.47 -13.07 13.91
N ARG A 61 -11.72 -13.35 14.31
CA ARG A 61 -12.96 -12.63 14.01
C ARG A 61 -13.22 -12.35 12.53
N ARG A 62 -14.22 -13.06 12.02
CA ARG A 62 -14.86 -13.06 10.69
C ARG A 62 -15.43 -11.68 10.25
N ARG A 63 -14.72 -10.56 10.46
CA ARG A 63 -15.03 -9.32 9.75
C ARG A 63 -14.52 -9.51 8.33
N GLN A 64 -15.43 -9.87 7.42
CA GLN A 64 -15.14 -9.88 6.00
C GLN A 64 -14.51 -8.52 5.65
N SER A 65 -13.27 -8.53 5.17
CA SER A 65 -12.66 -7.31 4.67
C SER A 65 -13.55 -6.76 3.56
N PRO A 66 -13.81 -5.44 3.53
CA PRO A 66 -14.69 -4.87 2.54
C PRO A 66 -14.18 -5.21 1.15
N GLN A 67 -15.11 -5.58 0.27
CA GLN A 67 -14.80 -5.81 -1.13
C GLN A 67 -14.20 -4.53 -1.72
N VAL A 68 -13.07 -4.67 -2.41
CA VAL A 68 -12.41 -3.60 -3.14
C VAL A 68 -12.87 -3.67 -4.59
N ARG A 69 -13.29 -2.53 -5.14
CA ARG A 69 -13.74 -2.35 -6.53
C ARG A 69 -12.80 -1.40 -7.27
N GLY A 70 -12.70 -1.59 -8.57
CA GLY A 70 -11.92 -0.74 -9.44
C GLY A 70 -12.04 -1.11 -10.91
N LEU A 71 -11.33 -0.33 -11.72
CA LEU A 71 -11.19 -0.55 -13.16
C LEU A 71 -9.69 -0.57 -13.46
N ALA A 72 -9.23 -1.62 -14.13
CA ALA A 72 -7.85 -1.69 -14.63
C ALA A 72 -7.84 -1.55 -16.16
N LEU A 73 -6.79 -0.93 -16.69
CA LEU A 73 -6.51 -0.87 -18.12
C LEU A 73 -5.40 -1.89 -18.41
N LEU A 74 -5.65 -2.81 -19.34
CA LEU A 74 -4.73 -3.89 -19.64
C LEU A 74 -4.06 -3.71 -21.01
N ASP A 75 -2.83 -4.19 -21.15
CA ASP A 75 -2.17 -4.35 -22.45
C ASP A 75 -2.67 -5.58 -23.22
N ALA A 76 -2.09 -5.84 -24.39
CA ALA A 76 -2.48 -6.96 -25.26
C ALA A 76 -2.26 -8.34 -24.63
N ASP A 77 -1.34 -8.47 -23.68
CA ASP A 77 -1.03 -9.73 -22.99
C ASP A 77 -1.82 -9.88 -21.67
N GLY A 78 -2.74 -8.94 -21.41
CA GLY A 78 -3.54 -8.90 -20.19
C GLY A 78 -2.78 -8.42 -18.96
N LEU A 79 -1.63 -7.75 -19.13
CA LEU A 79 -0.90 -7.12 -18.03
C LEU A 79 -1.51 -5.76 -17.70
N VAL A 80 -1.60 -5.42 -16.43
CA VAL A 80 -2.13 -4.13 -15.97
C VAL A 80 -1.16 -3.01 -16.34
N LEU A 81 -1.63 -2.03 -17.11
CA LEU A 81 -0.95 -0.76 -17.37
C LEU A 81 -1.32 0.28 -16.30
N LEU A 82 -2.60 0.34 -15.97
CA LEU A 82 -3.15 1.32 -15.03
C LEU A 82 -4.19 0.68 -14.14
N ASP A 83 -4.12 0.94 -12.85
CA ASP A 83 -5.17 0.56 -11.90
C ASP A 83 -5.86 1.81 -11.33
N LEU A 84 -7.21 1.82 -11.41
CA LEU A 84 -8.09 2.90 -11.00
C LEU A 84 -9.08 2.39 -9.93
N PRO A 85 -8.69 2.42 -8.64
CA PRO A 85 -9.59 2.04 -7.55
C PRO A 85 -10.83 2.93 -7.55
N GLY A 86 -12.00 2.36 -7.29
CA GLY A 86 -13.27 3.09 -7.33
C GLY A 86 -14.42 2.19 -7.76
N GLU A 87 -15.65 2.58 -7.44
CA GLU A 87 -16.82 1.92 -8.00
C GLU A 87 -17.17 2.56 -9.33
N TRP A 88 -17.14 1.77 -10.41
CA TRP A 88 -17.41 2.24 -11.77
C TRP A 88 -18.75 1.69 -12.27
N PRO A 89 -19.64 2.52 -12.85
CA PRO A 89 -20.96 2.05 -13.28
C PRO A 89 -20.85 1.06 -14.44
N VAL A 90 -21.27 -0.18 -14.21
CA VAL A 90 -21.18 -1.27 -15.20
C VAL A 90 -21.83 -0.88 -16.54
N SER A 91 -23.02 -0.29 -16.52
CA SER A 91 -23.74 0.12 -17.74
C SER A 91 -23.03 1.24 -18.50
N LYS A 92 -22.44 2.22 -17.79
CA LYS A 92 -21.65 3.28 -18.43
C LYS A 92 -20.34 2.71 -19.00
N ALA A 93 -19.70 1.79 -18.29
CA ALA A 93 -18.46 1.15 -18.75
C ALA A 93 -18.68 0.30 -20.02
N TRP A 94 -19.79 -0.46 -20.10
CA TRP A 94 -20.17 -1.18 -21.33
C TRP A 94 -20.45 -0.23 -22.50
N ARG A 95 -21.20 0.85 -22.27
CA ARG A 95 -21.45 1.85 -23.32
C ARG A 95 -20.16 2.52 -23.78
N PHE A 96 -19.27 2.85 -22.85
CA PHE A 96 -17.96 3.41 -23.13
C PHE A 96 -17.14 2.46 -23.99
N SER A 97 -17.02 1.19 -23.59
CA SER A 97 -16.35 0.12 -24.34
C SER A 97 -16.89 -0.02 -25.78
N GLY A 98 -18.22 -0.08 -25.94
CA GLY A 98 -18.84 -0.20 -27.26
C GLY A 98 -18.57 0.99 -28.18
N ARG A 99 -18.41 2.19 -27.62
CA ARG A 99 -18.08 3.40 -28.39
C ARG A 99 -16.61 3.50 -28.75
N THR A 100 -15.72 3.14 -27.82
CA THR A 100 -14.26 3.23 -28.06
C THR A 100 -13.72 2.04 -28.85
N GLY A 101 -14.49 0.95 -28.96
CA GLY A 101 -14.03 -0.30 -29.57
C GLY A 101 -13.06 -1.10 -28.68
N ILE A 102 -12.78 -0.62 -27.47
CA ILE A 102 -11.89 -1.30 -26.52
C ILE A 102 -12.72 -2.34 -25.76
N PRO A 103 -12.43 -3.64 -25.87
CA PRO A 103 -13.21 -4.69 -25.22
C PRO A 103 -13.16 -4.56 -23.69
N MET A 104 -14.26 -4.91 -23.04
CA MET A 104 -14.36 -4.91 -21.58
C MET A 104 -14.57 -6.31 -21.01
N VAL A 105 -13.80 -6.63 -19.98
CA VAL A 105 -13.92 -7.83 -19.15
C VAL A 105 -14.54 -7.44 -17.81
N ASN A 106 -15.71 -8.00 -17.51
CA ASN A 106 -16.35 -7.82 -16.20
C ASN A 106 -15.99 -8.97 -15.26
N ALA A 107 -14.99 -8.75 -14.42
CA ALA A 107 -14.51 -9.71 -13.43
C ALA A 107 -15.11 -9.50 -12.02
N SER A 108 -16.22 -8.77 -11.90
CA SER A 108 -16.87 -8.50 -10.61
C SER A 108 -17.40 -9.74 -9.89
N HIS A 109 -17.66 -10.82 -10.65
CA HIS A 109 -18.10 -12.12 -10.12
C HIS A 109 -17.00 -13.19 -10.14
N THR A 110 -15.80 -12.84 -10.63
CA THR A 110 -14.66 -13.74 -10.66
C THR A 110 -14.15 -14.00 -9.23
N PRO A 111 -13.74 -15.23 -8.88
CA PRO A 111 -13.17 -15.52 -7.57
C PRO A 111 -12.04 -14.55 -7.22
N SER A 112 -12.06 -13.99 -6.01
CA SER A 112 -11.09 -12.97 -5.58
C SER A 112 -9.62 -13.36 -5.78
N PRO A 113 -9.17 -14.62 -5.55
CA PRO A 113 -7.79 -15.01 -5.84
C PRO A 113 -7.38 -14.78 -7.30
N LYS A 114 -8.25 -15.15 -8.26
CA LYS A 114 -7.99 -14.95 -9.70
C LYS A 114 -7.92 -13.47 -10.06
N VAL A 115 -8.80 -12.64 -9.47
CA VAL A 115 -8.77 -11.19 -9.67
C VAL A 115 -7.47 -10.59 -9.12
N ARG A 116 -7.04 -11.01 -7.93
CA ARG A 116 -5.77 -10.54 -7.34
C ARG A 116 -4.55 -10.97 -8.14
N ALA A 117 -4.53 -12.22 -8.62
CA ALA A 117 -3.50 -12.71 -9.53
C ALA A 117 -3.45 -11.83 -10.78
N ALA A 118 -4.58 -11.61 -11.45
CA ALA A 118 -4.65 -10.73 -12.63
C ALA A 118 -4.16 -9.31 -12.33
N LEU A 119 -4.55 -8.71 -11.20
CA LEU A 119 -4.12 -7.35 -10.83
C LEU A 119 -2.64 -7.24 -10.45
N ALA A 120 -2.01 -8.34 -10.04
CA ALA A 120 -0.59 -8.38 -9.70
C ALA A 120 0.31 -8.51 -10.94
N ARG A 121 -0.26 -8.94 -12.08
CA ARG A 121 0.41 -9.00 -13.39
C ARG A 121 0.53 -7.59 -13.95
N ARG A 122 1.68 -6.95 -13.79
CA ARG A 122 1.91 -5.54 -14.15
C ARG A 122 2.70 -5.44 -15.44
N ALA A 123 2.33 -4.51 -16.30
CA ALA A 123 3.07 -4.14 -17.51
C ALA A 123 4.19 -3.14 -17.17
N PRO A 124 5.25 -3.06 -17.98
CA PRO A 124 6.25 -2.00 -17.83
C PRO A 124 5.59 -0.61 -17.84
N GLY A 125 6.06 0.29 -16.98
CA GLY A 125 5.44 1.60 -16.79
C GLY A 125 4.11 1.58 -16.01
N TRP A 126 3.75 0.47 -15.37
CA TRP A 126 2.54 0.34 -14.57
C TRP A 126 2.38 1.47 -13.55
N ARG A 127 1.15 1.97 -13.41
CA ARG A 127 0.79 2.96 -12.40
C ARG A 127 -0.53 2.62 -11.72
N ARG A 128 -0.69 3.09 -10.48
CA ARG A 128 -1.99 3.14 -9.79
C ARG A 128 -2.34 4.59 -9.54
N VAL A 129 -3.46 5.04 -10.09
CA VAL A 129 -3.95 6.41 -9.91
C VAL A 129 -5.06 6.39 -8.89
N HIS A 130 -4.83 7.07 -7.77
CA HIS A 130 -5.74 6.99 -6.63
C HIS A 130 -6.90 7.98 -6.70
N GLY A 131 -6.77 9.12 -7.39
CA GLY A 131 -7.84 10.12 -7.45
C GLY A 131 -8.20 10.76 -6.10
N LEU A 132 -7.35 10.62 -5.09
CA LEU A 132 -7.63 11.09 -3.74
C LEU A 132 -6.63 12.18 -3.37
N ALA A 133 -7.14 13.34 -2.98
CA ALA A 133 -6.31 14.43 -2.48
C ALA A 133 -5.41 13.91 -1.34
N ALA A 134 -4.11 14.17 -1.46
CA ALA A 134 -3.17 13.83 -0.42
C ALA A 134 -3.68 14.39 0.90
N ARG A 135 -3.78 13.53 1.92
CA ARG A 135 -4.21 13.97 3.25
C ARG A 135 -3.27 15.09 3.68
N PRO A 136 -3.76 16.31 3.97
CA PRO A 136 -2.89 17.45 4.18
C PRO A 136 -1.89 17.12 5.30
N ARG A 137 -0.60 17.22 4.97
CA ARG A 137 0.54 16.98 5.87
C ARG A 137 0.50 17.90 7.10
N ALA A 138 -0.35 18.92 7.07
CA ALA A 138 -0.57 19.91 8.12
C ALA A 138 -1.08 19.35 9.47
N TRP A 139 -1.58 18.10 9.53
CA TRP A 139 -1.97 17.53 10.83
C TRP A 139 -0.76 17.22 11.75
N TRP A 140 0.47 17.19 11.22
CA TRP A 140 1.69 16.95 12.00
C TRP A 140 2.21 18.16 12.77
N HIS A 141 1.83 19.39 12.40
CA HIS A 141 2.30 20.58 13.13
C HIS A 141 1.65 20.71 14.51
N ARG A 142 0.40 20.26 14.66
CA ARG A 142 -0.33 20.29 15.93
C ARG A 142 0.36 19.46 17.03
N PRO A 143 0.66 18.16 16.83
CA PRO A 143 1.31 17.37 17.86
C PRO A 143 2.78 17.79 18.11
N VAL A 144 3.49 18.30 17.09
CA VAL A 144 4.87 18.83 17.27
C VAL A 144 4.87 20.12 18.09
N ALA A 145 3.97 21.06 17.79
CA ALA A 145 3.81 22.29 18.58
C ALA A 145 3.44 21.98 20.03
N VAL A 146 2.59 20.97 20.25
CA VAL A 146 2.20 20.52 21.59
C VAL A 146 3.37 19.86 22.32
N GLY A 147 4.17 19.03 21.65
CA GLY A 147 5.39 18.46 22.21
C GLY A 147 6.43 19.51 22.60
N ALA A 148 6.62 20.54 21.76
CA ALA A 148 7.47 21.68 22.09
C ALA A 148 6.96 22.46 23.31
N GLY A 149 5.64 22.61 23.45
CA GLY A 149 5.01 23.22 24.62
C GLY A 149 5.31 22.47 25.93
N PHE A 150 5.17 21.14 25.94
CA PHE A 150 5.49 20.31 27.11
C PHE A 150 6.99 20.32 27.45
N ALA A 151 7.87 20.24 26.45
CA ALA A 151 9.31 20.34 26.66
C ALA A 151 9.70 21.71 27.25
N GLY A 152 9.07 22.79 26.77
CA GLY A 152 9.21 24.12 27.35
C GLY A 152 8.75 24.20 28.81
N LEU A 153 7.61 23.59 29.14
CA LEU A 153 7.08 23.50 30.51
C LEU A 153 7.99 22.70 31.46
N ALA A 154 8.52 21.56 31.00
CA ALA A 154 9.46 20.75 31.77
C ALA A 154 10.80 21.49 32.00
N LEU A 155 11.31 22.17 30.96
CA LEU A 155 12.48 23.02 31.07
C LEU A 155 12.25 24.18 32.05
N MET A 156 11.07 24.79 32.02
CA MET A 156 10.64 25.82 32.97
C MET A 156 10.63 25.31 34.42
N ALA A 157 10.04 24.15 34.66
CA ALA A 157 10.01 23.53 35.99
C ALA A 157 11.43 23.19 36.49
N TYR A 158 12.29 22.69 35.59
CA TYR A 158 13.69 22.42 35.90
C TYR A 158 14.47 23.70 36.25
N LEU A 159 14.36 24.76 35.44
CA LEU A 159 15.01 26.04 35.71
C LEU A 159 14.52 26.68 37.02
N ALA A 160 13.23 26.53 37.34
CA ALA A 160 12.66 26.95 38.61
C ALA A 160 13.26 26.16 39.80
N SER A 161 13.48 24.86 39.64
CA SER A 161 14.08 24.01 40.68
C SER A 161 15.56 24.34 40.98
N GLN A 162 16.26 24.97 40.02
CA GLN A 162 17.68 25.36 40.13
C GLN A 162 17.88 26.78 40.68
N GLY A 163 16.82 27.48 41.12
CA GLY A 163 16.93 28.80 41.75
C GLY A 163 17.30 29.95 40.81
N LEU A 164 17.19 29.76 39.49
CA LEU A 164 17.41 30.79 38.45
C LEU A 164 16.22 31.77 38.38
N TRP A 165 16.08 32.58 39.42
CA TRP A 165 14.91 33.43 39.67
C TRP A 165 14.78 34.65 38.74
N ALA A 166 15.88 35.12 38.14
CA ALA A 166 15.88 36.28 37.25
C ALA A 166 15.23 35.96 35.88
N THR A 167 15.39 34.72 35.39
CA THR A 167 14.83 34.26 34.11
C THR A 167 13.34 33.94 34.21
N TRP A 168 12.86 33.66 35.43
CA TRP A 168 11.47 33.30 35.75
C TRP A 168 10.46 34.43 35.51
N ARG A 169 10.83 35.69 35.78
CA ARG A 169 9.91 36.83 35.66
C ARG A 169 9.57 37.20 34.21
N ALA A 170 10.45 36.93 33.25
CA ALA A 170 10.20 37.23 31.84
C ALA A 170 9.29 36.20 31.15
N LEU A 171 9.24 34.95 31.63
CA LEU A 171 8.45 33.86 31.03
C LEU A 171 7.07 33.68 31.67
N ALA A 172 6.90 34.05 32.95
CA ALA A 172 5.65 33.86 33.68
C ALA A 172 4.46 34.70 33.18
N SER A 173 4.71 35.82 32.48
CA SER A 173 3.66 36.63 31.84
C SER A 173 3.01 35.93 30.64
N VAL A 174 3.77 35.11 29.91
CA VAL A 174 3.28 34.35 28.75
C VAL A 174 2.53 33.08 29.18
N GLY A 175 2.94 32.47 30.31
CA GLY A 175 2.36 31.21 30.80
C GLY A 175 0.92 31.32 31.31
N ARG A 176 0.51 32.49 31.82
CA ARG A 176 -0.84 32.68 32.39
C ARG A 176 -1.94 32.72 31.33
N PHE A 177 -1.63 33.21 30.14
CA PHE A 177 -2.57 33.23 29.00
C PHE A 177 -2.82 31.83 28.40
N LEU A 178 -1.85 30.93 28.52
CA LEU A 178 -1.95 29.56 27.99
C LEU A 178 -2.75 28.62 28.90
N LEU A 179 -2.76 28.85 30.21
CA LEU A 179 -3.42 27.97 31.17
C LEU A 179 -4.95 28.11 31.19
N ASP A 180 -5.48 29.31 30.93
CA ASP A 180 -6.94 29.53 30.92
C ASP A 180 -7.65 28.96 29.67
N VAL A 181 -6.90 28.51 28.65
CA VAL A 181 -7.44 27.93 27.40
C VAL A 181 -7.48 26.39 27.43
N LEU A 182 -6.91 25.76 28.44
CA LEU A 182 -6.55 24.33 28.44
C LEU A 182 -7.44 23.46 29.34
N ASP A 183 -8.75 23.54 29.14
CA ASP A 183 -9.74 22.72 29.85
C ASP A 183 -9.83 21.29 29.28
N ILE A 184 -9.64 20.27 30.15
CA ILE A 184 -9.94 18.81 30.18
C ILE A 184 -9.84 17.94 28.88
N LYS A 185 -9.81 18.49 27.66
CA LYS A 185 -9.64 17.78 26.38
C LYS A 185 -8.19 17.38 26.07
N TRP A 186 -7.23 17.79 26.89
CA TRP A 186 -5.78 17.69 26.62
C TRP A 186 -5.10 16.42 27.12
N LEU A 187 -5.81 15.50 27.79
CA LEU A 187 -5.25 14.17 28.10
C LEU A 187 -4.87 13.41 26.81
N ALA A 188 -5.64 13.55 25.73
CA ALA A 188 -5.27 13.02 24.41
C ALA A 188 -4.03 13.72 23.80
N ALA A 189 -3.72 14.94 24.24
CA ALA A 189 -2.61 15.74 23.75
C ALA A 189 -1.34 15.61 24.62
N ALA A 190 -1.45 15.23 25.89
CA ALA A 190 -0.31 14.89 26.76
C ALA A 190 0.40 13.59 26.34
N PHE A 191 -0.33 12.65 25.71
CA PHE A 191 0.25 11.42 25.14
C PHE A 191 0.75 11.59 23.69
N SER A 192 0.48 12.73 23.06
CA SER A 192 0.88 13.04 21.68
C SER A 192 2.40 13.21 21.46
N PRO A 193 3.17 13.81 22.39
CA PRO A 193 4.62 13.89 22.29
C PRO A 193 5.29 12.50 22.39
N ALA A 194 4.74 11.60 23.21
CA ALA A 194 5.23 10.22 23.30
C ALA A 194 5.05 9.47 21.97
N LEU A 195 3.94 9.68 21.25
CA LEU A 195 3.72 9.10 19.92
C LEU A 195 4.69 9.64 18.85
N ILE A 196 5.14 10.90 18.98
CA ILE A 196 6.18 11.47 18.12
C ILE A 196 7.55 10.83 18.41
N LEU A 197 7.88 10.61 19.69
CA LEU A 197 9.13 9.95 20.10
C LEU A 197 9.15 8.44 19.78
N LEU A 198 7.99 7.78 19.74
CA LEU A 198 7.89 6.35 19.40
C LEU A 198 8.10 6.05 17.92
N ARG A 199 7.80 6.98 17.00
CA ARG A 199 8.00 6.78 15.56
C ARG A 199 9.45 6.48 15.14
N PRO A 200 10.48 7.24 15.56
CA PRO A 200 11.86 6.88 15.23
C PRO A 200 12.27 5.54 15.84
N VAL A 201 11.72 5.17 17.00
CA VAL A 201 11.97 3.87 17.65
C VAL A 201 11.37 2.73 16.83
N THR A 202 10.10 2.82 16.43
CA THR A 202 9.47 1.78 15.58
C THR A 202 10.20 1.59 14.25
N GLY A 203 10.64 2.68 13.60
CA GLY A 203 11.46 2.61 12.39
C GLY A 203 12.86 2.03 12.62
N ARG A 204 13.48 2.28 13.78
CA ARG A 204 14.76 1.63 14.17
C ARG A 204 14.56 0.15 14.44
N VAL A 205 13.52 -0.24 15.17
CA VAL A 205 13.18 -1.64 15.43
C VAL A 205 12.89 -2.39 14.14
N TYR A 206 12.11 -1.80 13.23
CA TYR A 206 11.85 -2.37 11.90
C TYR A 206 13.15 -2.60 11.14
N ARG A 207 13.99 -1.57 11.00
CA ARG A 207 15.29 -1.69 10.31
C ARG A 207 16.20 -2.71 10.97
N TRP A 208 16.21 -2.80 12.30
CA TRP A 208 16.96 -3.80 13.02
C TRP A 208 16.45 -5.22 12.74
N GLN A 209 15.13 -5.42 12.68
CA GLN A 209 14.52 -6.71 12.31
C GLN A 209 14.87 -7.11 10.87
N VAL A 210 14.82 -6.17 9.92
CA VAL A 210 15.25 -6.39 8.52
C VAL A 210 16.74 -6.73 8.44
N ARG A 211 17.60 -5.99 9.13
CA ARG A 211 19.05 -6.26 9.17
C ARG A 211 19.37 -7.63 9.76
N ARG A 212 18.59 -8.08 10.75
CA ARG A 212 18.70 -9.43 11.35
C ARG A 212 18.07 -10.53 10.50
N GLY A 213 17.47 -10.21 9.35
CA GLY A 213 16.76 -11.16 8.49
C GLY A 213 15.49 -11.72 9.11
N ARG A 214 14.93 -11.10 10.16
CA ARG A 214 13.72 -11.58 10.86
C ARG A 214 12.43 -11.26 10.11
N ILE A 215 12.46 -10.18 9.32
CA ILE A 215 11.39 -9.75 8.44
C ILE A 215 12.01 -9.34 7.10
N LEU A 216 11.23 -9.48 6.03
CA LEU A 216 11.61 -9.05 4.69
C LEU A 216 10.46 -8.21 4.12
N GLY A 217 10.72 -6.98 3.67
CA GLY A 217 9.72 -6.14 3.02
C GLY A 217 10.01 -4.64 3.14
N PRO A 218 9.28 -3.80 2.39
CA PRO A 218 9.36 -2.35 2.50
C PRO A 218 8.60 -1.81 3.74
N PRO A 219 9.06 -0.68 4.32
CA PRO A 219 8.37 -0.06 5.45
C PRO A 219 6.95 0.38 5.06
N GLY A 220 5.95 -0.10 5.80
CA GLY A 220 4.53 0.22 5.56
C GLY A 220 3.86 -0.58 4.44
N GLY A 221 4.61 -1.38 3.69
CA GLY A 221 4.09 -2.31 2.68
C GLY A 221 3.86 -3.73 3.23
N PRO A 222 3.58 -4.70 2.35
CA PRO A 222 3.54 -6.11 2.73
C PRO A 222 4.95 -6.57 3.15
N TYR A 223 5.05 -7.38 4.19
CA TYR A 223 6.31 -7.96 4.63
C TYR A 223 6.13 -9.44 4.99
N LEU A 224 7.20 -10.20 4.81
CA LEU A 224 7.33 -11.59 5.16
C LEU A 224 7.89 -11.74 6.57
N LYS A 225 7.37 -12.71 7.30
CA LYS A 225 7.85 -13.10 8.63
C LYS A 225 7.66 -14.60 8.82
N VAL A 226 8.67 -15.27 9.39
CA VAL A 226 8.50 -16.65 9.84
C VAL A 226 7.96 -16.66 11.26
N GLU A 227 6.79 -17.25 11.47
CA GLU A 227 6.19 -17.49 12.78
C GLU A 227 6.54 -18.91 13.29
N ARG A 228 7.05 -18.99 14.52
CA ARG A 228 7.39 -20.24 15.24
C ARG A 228 8.32 -21.20 14.47
N GLY A 229 9.02 -20.72 13.45
CA GLY A 229 9.93 -21.54 12.63
C GLY A 229 9.26 -22.43 11.59
N VAL A 230 7.93 -22.48 11.54
CA VAL A 230 7.16 -23.43 10.70
C VAL A 230 6.21 -22.75 9.71
N ARG A 231 5.87 -21.48 9.91
CA ARG A 231 4.92 -20.76 9.04
C ARG A 231 5.57 -19.52 8.47
N LEU A 232 5.49 -19.35 7.15
CA LEU A 232 5.85 -18.12 6.47
C LEU A 232 4.57 -17.30 6.26
N LEU A 233 4.49 -16.16 6.96
CA LEU A 233 3.36 -15.26 6.90
C LEU A 233 3.68 -14.07 6.00
N VAL A 234 2.74 -13.72 5.13
CA VAL A 234 2.72 -12.40 4.48
C VAL A 234 1.81 -11.49 5.27
N ILE A 235 2.33 -10.36 5.76
CA ILE A 235 1.61 -9.46 6.66
C ILE A 235 1.59 -8.06 6.06
N GLN A 236 0.45 -7.39 6.10
CA GLN A 236 0.33 -5.98 5.74
C GLN A 236 -0.57 -5.26 6.75
N ARG A 237 -0.10 -4.14 7.29
CA ARG A 237 -0.84 -3.32 8.28
C ARG A 237 -1.41 -4.12 9.46
N GLY A 238 -0.68 -5.16 9.90
CA GLY A 238 -1.09 -6.03 11.01
C GLY A 238 -2.05 -7.16 10.64
N HIS A 239 -2.47 -7.26 9.37
CA HIS A 239 -3.30 -8.35 8.88
C HIS A 239 -2.44 -9.40 8.16
N VAL A 240 -2.69 -10.67 8.45
CA VAL A 240 -2.10 -11.79 7.71
C VAL A 240 -2.83 -11.93 6.38
N LEU A 241 -2.11 -11.69 5.29
CA LEU A 241 -2.61 -11.80 3.92
C LEU A 241 -2.51 -13.23 3.41
N ALA A 242 -1.42 -13.93 3.73
CA ALA A 242 -1.22 -15.33 3.42
C ALA A 242 -0.48 -16.05 4.56
N ASP A 243 -0.85 -17.31 4.82
CA ASP A 243 -0.19 -18.22 5.77
C ASP A 243 0.28 -19.46 4.99
N LEU A 244 1.58 -19.53 4.73
CA LEU A 244 2.20 -20.61 4.00
C LEU A 244 2.97 -21.49 4.98
N SER A 245 2.85 -22.81 4.84
CA SER A 245 3.79 -23.72 5.51
C SER A 245 5.19 -23.41 5.01
N LYS A 246 6.14 -23.17 5.92
CA LYS A 246 7.53 -22.89 5.57
C LYS A 246 8.12 -24.03 4.73
N GLY A 247 7.75 -25.28 5.05
CA GLY A 247 8.20 -26.46 4.29
C GLY A 247 7.67 -26.52 2.86
N ARG A 248 6.64 -25.74 2.52
CA ARG A 248 6.13 -25.62 1.15
C ARG A 248 6.96 -24.65 0.32
N VAL A 249 7.61 -23.67 0.95
CA VAL A 249 8.40 -22.63 0.25
C VAL A 249 9.86 -23.02 0.24
N ALA A 250 10.36 -23.43 -0.92
CA ALA A 250 11.76 -23.84 -1.09
C ALA A 250 12.66 -22.69 -1.56
N THR A 251 12.12 -21.78 -2.40
CA THR A 251 12.89 -20.71 -3.03
C THR A 251 12.19 -19.36 -2.93
N LEU A 252 12.96 -18.33 -2.61
CA LEU A 252 12.62 -16.92 -2.78
C LEU A 252 13.23 -16.44 -4.10
N LEU A 253 12.39 -16.19 -5.10
CA LEU A 253 12.80 -15.66 -6.39
C LEU A 253 12.59 -14.14 -6.39
N HIS A 254 13.66 -13.37 -6.28
CA HIS A 254 13.63 -11.95 -6.56
C HIS A 254 13.80 -11.72 -8.05
N TYR A 255 12.80 -11.14 -8.70
CA TYR A 255 12.86 -10.91 -10.13
C TYR A 255 12.91 -9.41 -10.46
N ARG A 256 13.50 -9.11 -11.61
CA ARG A 256 13.40 -7.81 -12.27
C ARG A 256 12.96 -8.01 -13.72
N TYR A 257 11.94 -7.29 -14.13
CA TYR A 257 11.44 -7.26 -15.50
C TYR A 257 11.27 -5.80 -15.89
N ASP A 258 12.12 -5.31 -16.78
CA ASP A 258 12.17 -3.89 -17.18
C ASP A 258 12.34 -2.92 -15.97
N ASP A 259 11.37 -2.03 -15.74
CA ASP A 259 11.27 -1.12 -14.59
C ASP A 259 10.56 -1.76 -13.37
N LEU A 260 10.01 -2.97 -13.53
CA LEU A 260 9.32 -3.72 -12.49
C LEU A 260 10.28 -4.61 -11.70
N ALA A 261 9.95 -4.79 -10.42
CA ALA A 261 10.57 -5.76 -9.54
C ALA A 261 9.49 -6.45 -8.70
N GLY A 262 9.85 -7.60 -8.14
CA GLY A 262 8.98 -8.32 -7.23
C GLY A 262 9.65 -9.52 -6.61
N LEU A 263 8.89 -10.19 -5.75
CA LEU A 263 9.30 -11.40 -5.07
C LEU A 263 8.26 -12.50 -5.36
N LEU A 264 8.75 -13.67 -5.76
CA LEU A 264 7.96 -14.88 -5.94
C LEU A 264 8.38 -15.90 -4.89
N LEU A 265 7.39 -16.53 -4.26
CA LEU A 265 7.59 -17.67 -3.37
C LEU A 265 7.38 -18.93 -4.20
N LEU A 266 8.41 -19.76 -4.33
CA LEU A 266 8.33 -20.98 -5.12
C LEU A 266 8.41 -22.22 -4.22
N ASP A 267 7.76 -23.30 -4.64
CA ASP A 267 7.95 -24.62 -4.04
C ASP A 267 9.24 -25.30 -4.50
N ALA A 268 9.43 -26.56 -4.08
CA ALA A 268 10.61 -27.35 -4.41
C ALA A 268 10.71 -27.68 -5.91
N ASP A 269 9.58 -27.66 -6.63
CA ASP A 269 9.48 -27.91 -8.07
C ASP A 269 9.52 -26.60 -8.88
N ASN A 270 9.91 -25.48 -8.24
CA ASN A 270 9.93 -24.13 -8.78
C ASN A 270 8.55 -23.60 -9.24
N ARG A 271 7.44 -24.16 -8.75
CA ARG A 271 6.10 -23.66 -9.05
C ARG A 271 5.79 -22.43 -8.21
N PRO A 272 5.22 -21.36 -8.80
CA PRO A 272 4.91 -20.14 -8.07
C PRO A 272 3.72 -20.34 -7.13
N LEU A 273 3.99 -20.21 -5.84
CA LEU A 273 2.98 -20.29 -4.77
C LEU A 273 2.36 -18.93 -4.47
N HIS A 274 3.17 -17.87 -4.54
CA HIS A 274 2.71 -16.54 -4.17
C HIS A 274 3.53 -15.44 -4.85
N HIS A 275 2.83 -14.46 -5.42
CA HIS A 275 3.44 -13.32 -6.09
C HIS A 275 3.29 -12.02 -5.30
N LEU A 276 4.42 -11.34 -5.10
CA LEU A 276 4.53 -10.10 -4.35
C LEU A 276 5.19 -9.01 -5.22
N PRO A 277 4.44 -8.35 -6.10
CA PRO A 277 4.97 -7.27 -6.92
C PRO A 277 5.39 -6.06 -6.08
N GLY A 278 6.42 -5.35 -6.53
CA GLY A 278 6.93 -4.14 -5.89
C GLY A 278 8.41 -4.23 -5.52
N PRO A 279 8.98 -3.15 -4.98
CA PRO A 279 10.40 -3.12 -4.63
C PRO A 279 10.68 -3.96 -3.38
N TRP A 280 11.57 -4.94 -3.52
CA TRP A 280 12.12 -5.73 -2.42
C TRP A 280 13.64 -5.50 -2.39
N ASP A 281 14.21 -5.29 -1.21
CA ASP A 281 15.67 -5.14 -1.07
C ASP A 281 16.35 -6.51 -1.26
N PRO A 282 17.18 -6.73 -2.29
CA PRO A 282 17.82 -8.02 -2.54
C PRO A 282 18.71 -8.46 -1.37
N GLY A 283 19.40 -7.51 -0.73
CA GLY A 283 20.25 -7.80 0.43
C GLY A 283 19.43 -8.27 1.65
N ALA A 284 18.27 -7.66 1.90
CA ALA A 284 17.35 -8.13 2.93
C ALA A 284 16.74 -9.49 2.58
N ALA A 285 16.44 -9.72 1.29
CA ALA A 285 15.90 -10.99 0.84
C ALA A 285 16.89 -12.13 1.06
N GLN A 286 18.15 -11.93 0.69
CA GLN A 286 19.24 -12.88 0.95
C GLN A 286 19.40 -13.19 2.46
N ARG A 287 19.52 -12.15 3.30
CA ARG A 287 19.65 -12.36 4.77
C ARG A 287 18.46 -13.11 5.37
N PHE A 288 17.26 -12.83 4.89
CA PHE A 288 16.04 -13.51 5.32
C PHE A 288 16.04 -14.98 4.88
N ALA A 289 16.42 -15.25 3.63
CA ALA A 289 16.52 -16.58 3.06
C ALA A 289 17.54 -17.44 3.83
N GLU A 290 18.77 -16.93 4.01
CA GLU A 290 19.85 -17.58 4.76
C GLU A 290 19.43 -17.91 6.20
N ARG A 291 18.85 -16.93 6.91
CA ARG A 291 18.37 -17.11 8.29
C ARG A 291 17.36 -18.25 8.40
N HIS A 292 16.53 -18.41 7.39
CA HIS A 292 15.41 -19.34 7.42
C HIS A 292 15.66 -20.62 6.62
N GLY A 293 16.85 -20.80 6.03
CA GLY A 293 17.16 -21.97 5.22
C GLY A 293 16.28 -22.10 3.97
N ILE A 294 15.90 -20.96 3.39
CA ILE A 294 15.16 -20.90 2.11
C ILE A 294 16.19 -20.56 1.03
N ARG A 295 16.11 -21.18 -0.15
CA ARG A 295 17.00 -20.82 -1.26
C ARG A 295 16.66 -19.42 -1.75
N MET A 296 17.67 -18.65 -2.12
CA MET A 296 17.49 -17.34 -2.72
C MET A 296 17.96 -17.40 -4.16
N ALA A 297 17.16 -16.88 -5.07
CA ALA A 297 17.57 -16.67 -6.45
C ALA A 297 17.19 -15.26 -6.90
N ALA A 298 18.04 -14.66 -7.72
CA ALA A 298 17.81 -13.34 -8.28
C ALA A 298 17.96 -13.41 -9.80
N TYR A 299 16.91 -13.08 -10.54
CA TYR A 299 16.90 -13.16 -11.99
C TYR A 299 16.38 -11.88 -12.64
N ARG A 300 16.93 -11.57 -13.81
CA ARG A 300 16.32 -10.63 -14.75
C ARG A 300 15.51 -11.47 -15.74
N LEU A 301 14.21 -11.23 -15.80
CA LEU A 301 13.29 -11.98 -16.64
C LEU A 301 13.10 -11.27 -17.98
N SER A 302 12.97 -12.05 -19.04
CA SER A 302 12.36 -11.65 -20.30
C SER A 302 10.84 -11.47 -20.12
N ARG A 303 10.17 -10.92 -21.15
CA ARG A 303 8.72 -10.72 -21.12
C ARG A 303 7.98 -12.06 -21.06
N GLU A 304 8.44 -13.03 -21.84
CA GLU A 304 7.85 -14.36 -21.95
C GLU A 304 7.98 -15.12 -20.62
N GLU A 305 9.16 -15.10 -20.00
CA GLU A 305 9.39 -15.71 -18.68
C GLU A 305 8.56 -15.02 -17.60
N TYR A 306 8.44 -13.69 -17.65
CA TYR A 306 7.60 -12.95 -16.71
C TYR A 306 6.15 -13.39 -16.84
N LEU A 307 5.60 -13.43 -18.07
CA LEU A 307 4.23 -13.85 -18.35
C LEU A 307 3.94 -15.27 -17.88
N ASP A 308 4.85 -16.21 -18.12
CA ASP A 308 4.71 -17.60 -17.68
C ASP A 308 4.68 -17.71 -16.15
N LEU A 309 5.63 -17.05 -15.48
CA LEU A 309 5.72 -17.06 -14.01
C LEU A 309 4.51 -16.45 -13.34
N VAL A 310 4.03 -15.30 -13.82
CA VAL A 310 2.86 -14.64 -13.20
C VAL A 310 1.53 -15.23 -13.65
N GLY A 311 1.50 -15.86 -14.83
CA GLY A 311 0.31 -16.53 -15.36
C GLY A 311 0.00 -17.85 -14.65
N THR A 312 1.02 -18.56 -14.19
CA THR A 312 0.89 -19.83 -13.44
C THR A 312 0.69 -19.63 -11.93
N CYS A 313 0.88 -18.41 -11.42
CA CYS A 313 0.74 -18.11 -10.00
C CYS A 313 -0.74 -18.00 -9.58
N GLU A 314 -1.19 -18.91 -8.72
CA GLU A 314 -2.60 -18.96 -8.27
C GLU A 314 -2.96 -17.81 -7.31
N GLU A 315 -1.98 -17.29 -6.57
CA GLU A 315 -2.22 -16.28 -5.55
C GLU A 315 -1.20 -15.14 -5.57
N ALA A 316 -1.70 -13.90 -5.48
CA ALA A 316 -0.87 -12.72 -5.50
C ALA A 316 -1.39 -11.61 -4.59
N ILE A 317 -0.51 -10.67 -4.22
CA ILE A 317 -0.83 -9.44 -3.50
C ILE A 317 -0.62 -8.22 -4.42
N PRO A 318 -1.68 -7.70 -5.06
CA PRO A 318 -1.59 -6.61 -6.04
C PRO A 318 -1.35 -5.22 -5.45
#